data_AF-M1VZA1-F1
#
_entry.id   AF-M1VZA1-F1
#
_cell.length_a   1.000
_cell.length_b   1.000
_cell.length_c   1.000
_cell.angle_alpha   90.00
_cell.angle_beta   90.00
_cell.angle_gamma   90.00
#
_symmetry.space_group_name_H-M   'P 1'
#
loop_
_entity.id
_entity.type
_entity.pdbx_description
1 polymer ?
#
loop_
_entity_poly.entity_id
_entity_poly.type
_entity_poly.pdbx_seq_one_letter_code
_entity_poly.pdbx_strand_id
1 'polypeptide(L)'
;MSVLVDYYQCQEVTQVIVGLWIDDLSDELPRSYNPECVMWMFVSWVFSRGEIFEEMTKVAIRTSVGGLGTIYLPFPPMLLTFMEQKRDQFVDKIFKILGDLFKDLL
;
A
#
# COMPACT_ATOMS: atom_id res chain seq x y z
N MET A 1 -2.66 -20.01 -24.34
CA MET A 1 -3.10 -20.53 -23.03
C MET A 1 -2.48 -19.68 -21.95
N SER A 2 -3.32 -19.13 -21.09
CA SER A 2 -3.08 -17.93 -20.30
C SER A 2 -2.09 -18.17 -19.16
N VAL A 3 -1.08 -17.29 -19.04
CA VAL A 3 -0.16 -17.19 -17.89
C VAL A 3 -0.92 -17.13 -16.56
N LEU A 4 -2.15 -16.61 -16.56
CA LEU A 4 -3.02 -16.60 -15.38
C LEU A 4 -3.52 -18.01 -15.02
N VAL A 5 -3.86 -18.85 -15.99
CA VAL A 5 -4.42 -20.19 -15.71
C VAL A 5 -3.36 -21.13 -15.13
N ASP A 6 -2.10 -21.00 -15.56
CA ASP A 6 -0.97 -21.74 -14.96
C ASP A 6 -0.63 -21.24 -13.55
N TYR A 7 -0.79 -19.93 -13.30
CA TYR A 7 -0.60 -19.31 -11.96
C TYR A 7 -1.64 -19.79 -10.93
N TYR A 8 -2.86 -20.10 -11.36
CA TYR A 8 -3.97 -20.50 -10.46
C TYR A 8 -4.11 -22.01 -10.25
N GLN A 9 -3.37 -22.87 -10.96
CA GLN A 9 -3.46 -24.33 -10.74
C GLN A 9 -2.65 -24.85 -9.53
N CYS A 10 -1.86 -23.99 -8.86
CA CYS A 10 -1.17 -24.30 -7.61
C CYS A 10 -1.65 -23.45 -6.41
N GLN A 11 -2.85 -22.87 -6.52
CA GLN A 11 -3.35 -21.85 -5.58
C GLN A 11 -3.32 -22.28 -4.10
N GLU A 12 -3.60 -23.56 -3.80
CA GLU A 12 -3.53 -24.09 -2.43
C GLU A 12 -2.11 -24.14 -1.87
N VAL A 13 -1.15 -24.69 -2.62
CA VAL A 13 0.25 -24.80 -2.17
C VAL A 13 0.88 -23.42 -2.05
N THR A 14 0.61 -22.53 -3.02
CA THR A 14 1.07 -21.15 -2.99
C THR A 14 0.48 -20.39 -1.80
N GLN A 15 -0.81 -20.56 -1.49
CA GLN A 15 -1.42 -19.94 -0.31
C GLN A 15 -0.79 -20.42 0.99
N VAL A 16 -0.47 -21.71 1.12
CA VAL A 16 0.17 -22.25 2.32
C VAL A 16 1.58 -21.70 2.48
N ILE A 17 2.41 -21.74 1.43
CA ILE A 17 3.79 -21.26 1.48
C ILE A 17 3.82 -19.75 1.73
N VAL A 18 3.01 -18.98 1.03
CA VAL A 18 2.96 -17.53 1.22
C VAL A 18 2.38 -17.18 2.59
N GLY A 19 1.41 -17.95 3.09
CA GLY A 19 0.92 -17.80 4.47
C GLY A 19 2.05 -17.90 5.50
N LEU A 20 2.86 -18.96 5.40
CA LEU A 20 4.02 -19.16 6.27
C LEU A 20 5.03 -18.01 6.17
N TRP A 21 5.34 -17.57 4.95
CA TRP A 21 6.26 -16.45 4.73
C TRP A 21 5.74 -15.14 5.29
N ILE A 22 4.44 -14.86 5.14
CA ILE A 22 3.82 -13.67 5.69
C ILE A 22 3.92 -13.70 7.21
N ASP A 23 3.61 -14.84 7.83
CA ASP A 23 3.64 -14.97 9.28
C ASP A 23 5.08 -14.81 9.81
N ASP A 24 6.08 -15.42 9.14
CA ASP A 24 7.49 -15.38 9.54
C ASP A 24 8.17 -14.00 9.31
N LEU A 25 7.73 -13.22 8.32
CA LEU A 25 8.40 -11.98 7.91
C LEU A 25 7.62 -10.70 8.27
N SER A 26 6.40 -10.83 8.80
CA SER A 26 5.56 -9.67 9.17
C SER A 26 6.09 -8.84 10.34
N ASP A 27 7.09 -9.35 11.07
CA ASP A 27 7.74 -8.62 12.18
C ASP A 27 8.60 -7.43 11.68
N GLU A 28 9.04 -7.45 10.42
CA GLU A 28 9.94 -6.44 9.84
C GLU A 28 9.32 -5.70 8.65
N LEU A 29 8.09 -5.22 8.80
CA LEU A 29 7.42 -4.48 7.73
C LEU A 29 8.13 -3.14 7.38
N PRO A 30 8.16 -2.76 6.08
CA PRO A 30 8.74 -1.50 5.62
C PRO A 30 8.13 -0.27 6.29
N ARG A 31 8.98 0.70 6.64
CA ARG A 31 8.56 1.97 7.28
C ARG A 31 8.54 3.17 6.34
N SER A 32 8.98 2.98 5.10
CA SER A 32 9.04 4.01 4.07
C SER A 32 8.53 3.46 2.75
N TYR A 33 7.95 4.33 1.94
CA TYR A 33 7.51 3.99 0.60
C TYR A 33 8.71 3.66 -0.29
N ASN A 34 8.83 2.38 -0.61
CA ASN A 34 9.90 1.78 -1.41
C ASN A 34 9.33 0.54 -2.15
N PRO A 35 10.10 -0.12 -3.04
CA PRO A 35 9.61 -1.30 -3.76
C PRO A 35 9.16 -2.45 -2.85
N GLU A 36 9.76 -2.59 -1.67
CA GLU A 36 9.41 -3.61 -0.69
C GLU A 36 8.04 -3.35 -0.05
N CYS A 37 7.73 -2.09 0.28
CA CYS A 37 6.42 -1.65 0.75
C CYS A 37 5.34 -1.96 -0.29
N VAL A 38 5.65 -1.74 -1.57
CA VAL A 38 4.74 -2.05 -2.69
C VAL A 38 4.53 -3.56 -2.82
N MET A 39 5.59 -4.35 -2.67
CA MET A 39 5.51 -5.81 -2.70
C MET A 39 4.64 -6.33 -1.55
N TRP A 40 4.87 -5.88 -0.31
CA TRP A 40 4.07 -6.27 0.85
C TRP A 40 2.61 -5.90 0.70
N MET A 41 2.34 -4.68 0.21
CA MET A 41 0.99 -4.23 -0.09
C MET A 41 0.30 -5.11 -1.14
N PHE A 42 1.01 -5.50 -2.20
CA PHE A 42 0.46 -6.36 -3.24
C PHE A 42 0.19 -7.78 -2.74
N VAL A 43 1.16 -8.38 -2.06
CA VAL A 43 1.05 -9.73 -1.50
C VAL A 43 -0.10 -9.76 -0.49
N SER A 44 -0.15 -8.81 0.44
CA SER A 44 -1.22 -8.78 1.44
C SER A 44 -2.61 -8.57 0.82
N TRP A 45 -2.71 -7.83 -0.29
CA TRP A 45 -3.95 -7.67 -1.04
C TRP A 45 -4.39 -8.98 -1.71
N VAL A 46 -3.49 -9.65 -2.45
CA VAL A 46 -3.79 -10.92 -3.14
C VAL A 46 -4.19 -12.02 -2.16
N PHE A 47 -3.52 -12.10 -1.01
CA PHE A 47 -3.76 -13.14 0.01
C PHE A 47 -4.74 -12.70 1.12
N SER A 48 -5.45 -11.58 0.93
CA SER A 48 -6.49 -11.08 1.84
C SER A 48 -6.01 -10.88 3.30
N ARG A 49 -4.76 -10.43 3.48
CA ARG A 49 -4.18 -10.04 4.78
C ARG A 49 -4.44 -8.57 5.05
N GLY A 50 -5.63 -8.28 5.56
CA GLY A 50 -6.13 -6.91 5.74
C GLY A 50 -5.24 -6.00 6.58
N GLU A 51 -4.71 -6.50 7.70
CA GLU A 51 -3.89 -5.70 8.62
C GLU A 51 -2.58 -5.22 7.98
N ILE A 52 -1.85 -6.13 7.31
CA ILE A 52 -0.62 -5.80 6.58
C ILE A 52 -0.93 -4.83 5.44
N PHE A 53 -2.02 -5.06 4.71
CA PHE A 53 -2.43 -4.17 3.62
C PHE A 53 -2.72 -2.75 4.11
N GLU A 54 -3.41 -2.64 5.24
CA GLU A 54 -3.73 -1.35 5.85
C GLU A 54 -2.45 -0.62 6.30
N GLU A 55 -1.53 -1.31 6.98
CA GLU A 55 -0.27 -0.72 7.43
C GLU A 55 0.61 -0.27 6.25
N MET A 56 0.75 -1.08 5.21
CA MET A 56 1.50 -0.69 4.01
C MET A 56 0.84 0.50 3.29
N THR A 57 -0.49 0.55 3.25
CA THR A 57 -1.22 1.68 2.67
C THR A 57 -0.97 2.97 3.47
N LYS A 58 -0.93 2.89 4.80
CA LYS A 58 -0.59 4.03 5.67
C LYS A 58 0.84 4.51 5.40
N VAL A 59 1.81 3.60 5.32
CA VAL A 59 3.21 3.92 5.03
C VAL A 59 3.32 4.62 3.68
N ALA A 60 2.70 4.08 2.65
CA ALA A 60 2.72 4.63 1.31
C ALA A 60 2.10 6.03 1.24
N ILE A 61 0.94 6.25 1.86
CA ILE A 61 0.29 7.56 1.90
C ILE A 61 1.14 8.59 2.65
N ARG A 62 1.80 8.20 3.74
CA ARG A 62 2.56 9.12 4.61
C ARG A 62 3.93 9.48 4.09
N THR A 63 4.59 8.57 3.39
CA THR A 63 6.04 8.67 3.11
C THR A 63 6.38 8.71 1.63
N SER A 64 5.38 8.58 0.73
CA SER A 64 5.62 8.75 -0.70
C SER A 64 6.00 10.21 -1.03
N VAL A 65 7.08 10.35 -1.80
CA VAL A 65 7.55 11.64 -2.30
C VAL A 65 7.29 11.66 -3.81
N GLY A 66 6.59 12.70 -4.29
CA GLY A 66 6.21 12.79 -5.70
C GLY A 66 5.03 11.90 -6.14
N GLY A 67 4.35 11.27 -5.17
CA GLY A 67 3.19 10.40 -5.41
C GLY A 67 3.51 8.91 -5.43
N LEU A 68 2.46 8.11 -5.42
CA LEU A 68 2.45 6.64 -5.49
C LEU A 68 2.68 6.13 -6.92
N GLY A 69 2.59 7.00 -7.94
CA GLY A 69 2.93 6.65 -9.33
C GLY A 69 4.43 6.53 -9.60
N THR A 70 5.28 6.83 -8.61
CA THR A 70 6.76 6.78 -8.75
C THR A 70 7.31 5.35 -8.78
N ILE A 71 6.56 4.37 -8.25
CA ILE A 71 6.86 2.95 -8.31
C ILE A 71 5.71 2.27 -9.04
N TYR A 72 6.02 1.42 -10.03
CA TYR A 72 4.99 0.70 -10.76
C TYR A 72 4.27 -0.27 -9.81
N LEU A 73 2.96 -0.09 -9.65
CA LEU A 73 2.15 -0.86 -8.72
C LEU A 73 1.47 -2.03 -9.45
N PRO A 74 1.58 -3.27 -8.95
CA PRO A 74 1.00 -4.46 -9.56
C PRO A 74 -0.50 -4.65 -9.23
N PHE A 75 -1.23 -3.61 -8.82
CA PHE A 75 -2.64 -3.68 -8.44
C PHE A 75 -3.53 -2.77 -9.30
N PRO A 76 -4.86 -3.02 -9.36
CA PRO A 76 -5.78 -2.32 -10.24
C PRO A 76 -5.61 -0.79 -10.19
N PRO A 77 -5.62 -0.09 -11.35
CA PRO A 77 -5.45 1.37 -11.40
C PRO A 77 -6.42 2.13 -10.49
N MET A 78 -7.65 1.60 -10.31
CA MET A 78 -8.66 2.18 -9.43
C MET A 78 -8.22 2.25 -7.96
N LEU A 79 -7.49 1.23 -7.46
CA LEU A 79 -6.97 1.25 -6.09
C LEU A 79 -5.89 2.32 -5.92
N LEU A 80 -4.97 2.43 -6.87
CA LEU A 80 -3.96 3.48 -6.89
C LEU A 80 -4.62 4.87 -6.89
N THR A 81 -5.61 5.10 -7.75
CA THR A 81 -6.31 6.40 -7.78
C THR A 81 -6.99 6.73 -6.46
N PHE A 82 -7.56 5.74 -5.77
CA PHE A 82 -8.17 5.94 -4.46
C PHE A 82 -7.14 6.31 -3.39
N MET A 83 -5.99 5.62 -3.38
CA MET A 83 -4.90 5.91 -2.45
C MET A 83 -4.30 7.30 -2.67
N GLU A 84 -4.11 7.70 -3.93
CA GLU A 84 -3.66 9.05 -4.29
C GLU A 84 -4.66 10.11 -3.85
N GLN A 85 -5.95 9.91 -4.13
CA GLN A 85 -6.99 10.83 -3.68
C GLN A 85 -7.00 10.97 -2.15
N LYS A 86 -6.78 9.87 -1.42
CA LYS A 86 -6.67 9.91 0.05
C LYS A 86 -5.44 10.69 0.50
N ARG A 87 -4.30 10.52 -0.17
CA ARG A 87 -3.09 11.30 0.11
C ARG A 87 -3.36 12.80 -0.08
N ASP A 88 -3.95 13.19 -1.20
CA ASP A 88 -4.26 14.60 -1.49
C ASP A 88 -5.21 15.20 -0.44
N GLN A 89 -6.27 14.47 -0.04
CA GLN A 89 -7.17 14.90 1.04
C GLN A 89 -6.45 15.16 2.37
N PHE A 90 -5.47 14.32 2.73
CA PHE A 90 -4.70 14.52 3.96
C PHE A 90 -3.79 15.74 3.86
N VAL A 91 -3.12 15.92 2.72
CA VAL A 91 -2.26 17.07 2.46
C VAL A 91 -3.07 18.37 2.51
N ASP A 92 -4.22 18.42 1.84
CA ASP A 92 -5.12 19.57 1.86
C ASP A 92 -5.60 19.89 3.28
N LYS A 93 -5.91 18.86 4.08
CA LYS A 93 -6.31 19.04 5.47
C LYS A 93 -5.19 19.63 6.31
N ILE A 94 -3.95 19.19 6.12
CA ILE A 94 -2.78 19.75 6.83
C ILE A 94 -2.59 21.22 6.47
N PHE A 95 -2.63 21.56 5.17
CA PHE A 95 -2.52 22.95 4.72
C PHE A 95 -3.64 23.83 5.28
N LYS A 96 -4.88 23.32 5.32
CA LYS A 96 -6.00 24.03 5.92
C LYS A 96 -5.77 24.31 7.40
N ILE A 97 -5.41 23.30 8.19
CA ILE A 97 -5.14 23.46 9.64
C ILE A 97 -4.01 24.47 9.87
N LEU A 98 -2.92 24.38 9.10
CA LEU A 98 -1.80 25.33 9.20
C LEU A 98 -2.24 26.76 8.85
N GLY A 99 -3.06 26.92 7.81
CA GLY A 99 -3.60 28.21 7.40
C GLY A 99 -4.54 28.83 8.42
N ASP A 100 -5.37 28.01 9.09
CA ASP A 100 -6.27 28.44 10.14
C ASP A 100 -5.49 28.85 11.40
N LEU A 101 -4.51 28.04 11.84
CA LEU A 101 -3.62 28.38 12.96
C LEU A 101 -2.83 29.67 12.73
N PHE A 102 -2.34 29.90 11.51
CA PHE A 102 -1.61 31.12 11.19
C PHE A 102 -2.50 32.37 11.28
N LYS A 103 -3.77 32.26 10.91
CA LYS A 103 -4.74 33.36 11.05
C LYS A 103 -5.10 33.62 12.51
N ASP A 104 -5.19 32.57 13.33
CA ASP A 104 -5.51 32.70 14.76
C ASP A 104 -4.36 33.34 15.58
N LEU A 105 -3.14 33.31 15.05
CA LEU A 105 -1.93 33.90 15.66
C LEU A 105 -1.70 35.37 15.31
N LEU A 106 -2.54 35.97 14.44
CA LEU A 106 -2.35 37.30 13.84
C LEU A 106 -3.51 38.23 14.23
#